data_AF-A0A034WF56-F1
#
_entry.id   AF-A0A034WF56-F1
#
_cell.length_a   1.000
_cell.length_b   1.000
_cell.length_c   1.000
_cell.angle_alpha   90.00
_cell.angle_beta   90.00
_cell.angle_gamma   90.00
#
_symmetry.space_group_name_H-M   'P 1'
#
loop_
_entity.id
_entity.type
_entity.pdbx_description
1 polymer ?
#
loop_
_entity_poly.entity_id
_entity_poly.type
_entity_poly.pdbx_seq_one_letter_code
_entity_poly.pdbx_strand_id
1 'polypeptide(L)'
;MWTHASSSLDHFKAWKKEGMQGPLIFSSETPLRRFVAYIDPENKFAIEDKLSQINTLQQLSNVASYGFLKPRLESHDLHIHALWFDIYTGDVYYFSRGAKRFVPVDESTVGKLTEEVRRYYS
;
A
#
# COMPACT_ATOMS: atom_id res chain seq x y z
N MET A 1 2.80 -16.05 19.18
CA MET A 1 1.59 -15.48 18.55
C MET A 1 2.07 -14.39 17.60
N TRP A 2 1.74 -14.47 16.31
CA TRP A 2 2.39 -13.70 15.23
C TRP A 2 2.11 -12.19 15.37
N THR A 3 3.08 -11.44 15.89
CA THR A 3 3.01 -9.99 16.19
C THR A 3 2.77 -9.10 14.98
N HIS A 4 3.05 -9.57 13.76
CA HIS A 4 2.84 -8.79 12.55
C HIS A 4 1.40 -8.85 12.03
N ALA A 5 0.73 -10.00 12.16
CA ALA A 5 -0.67 -10.18 11.73
C ALA A 5 -1.66 -9.39 12.61
N SER A 6 -1.32 -9.18 13.89
CA SER A 6 -2.14 -8.37 14.80
C SER A 6 -2.21 -6.90 14.36
N SER A 7 -1.10 -6.33 13.87
CA SER A 7 -1.06 -4.90 13.49
C SER A 7 -2.03 -4.54 12.36
N SER A 8 -2.02 -5.29 11.25
CA SER A 8 -2.94 -5.07 10.13
C SER A 8 -4.40 -5.24 10.53
N LEU A 9 -4.68 -6.23 11.41
CA LEU A 9 -6.02 -6.48 11.91
C LEU A 9 -6.51 -5.36 12.85
N ASP A 10 -5.63 -4.78 13.66
CA ASP A 10 -5.97 -3.67 14.55
C ASP A 10 -6.25 -2.39 13.74
N HIS A 11 -5.43 -2.09 12.72
CA HIS A 11 -5.70 -1.01 11.77
C HIS A 11 -7.06 -1.20 11.08
N PHE A 12 -7.34 -2.41 10.62
CA PHE A 12 -8.61 -2.74 9.98
C PHE A 12 -9.80 -2.59 10.95
N LYS A 13 -9.70 -3.07 12.20
CA LYS A 13 -10.77 -2.94 13.20
C LYS A 13 -11.05 -1.48 13.56
N ALA A 14 -10.00 -0.66 13.73
CA ALA A 14 -10.14 0.77 14.00
C ALA A 14 -10.85 1.46 12.82
N TRP A 15 -10.38 1.22 11.60
CA TRP A 15 -10.97 1.76 10.38
C TRP A 15 -12.41 1.30 10.16
N LYS A 16 -12.71 0.03 10.48
CA LYS A 16 -14.07 -0.53 10.43
C LYS A 16 -15.01 0.17 11.41
N LYS A 17 -14.53 0.49 12.62
CA LYS A 17 -15.30 1.23 13.63
C LYS A 17 -15.61 2.67 13.19
N GLU A 18 -14.73 3.27 12.40
CA GLU A 18 -14.90 4.61 11.81
C GLU A 18 -15.73 4.61 10.51
N GLY A 19 -16.30 3.47 10.13
CA GLY A 19 -17.22 3.37 8.99
C GLY A 19 -16.55 3.12 7.63
N MET A 20 -15.25 2.81 7.58
CA MET A 20 -14.53 2.39 6.37
C MET A 20 -14.50 3.42 5.22
N GLN A 21 -14.60 4.71 5.52
CA GLN A 21 -14.53 5.78 4.50
C GLN A 21 -13.29 6.67 4.64
N GLY A 22 -12.66 6.67 5.82
CA GLY A 22 -11.51 7.49 6.11
C GLY A 22 -10.20 6.95 5.53
N PRO A 23 -9.18 7.81 5.36
CA PRO A 23 -7.84 7.36 5.00
C PRO A 23 -7.19 6.56 6.12
N LEU A 24 -6.40 5.55 5.76
CA LEU A 24 -5.44 4.90 6.65
C LEU A 24 -4.08 5.57 6.53
N ILE A 25 -3.44 5.81 7.68
CA ILE A 25 -2.09 6.36 7.76
C ILE A 25 -1.16 5.23 8.16
N PHE A 26 -0.18 4.95 7.31
CA PHE A 26 0.88 4.01 7.58
C PHE A 26 2.14 4.79 7.92
N SER A 27 2.76 4.46 9.05
CA SER A 27 4.01 5.06 9.52
C SER A 27 4.98 3.96 9.93
N SER A 28 6.20 4.00 9.39
CA SER A 28 7.33 3.24 9.94
C SER A 28 8.15 4.11 10.89
N GLU A 29 9.05 3.51 11.67
CA GLU A 29 9.98 4.21 12.58
C GLU A 29 10.87 5.24 11.88
N THR A 30 10.93 5.25 10.54
CA THR A 30 11.62 6.28 9.76
C THR A 30 10.65 7.38 9.30
N PRO A 31 10.92 8.68 9.59
CA PRO A 31 10.05 9.81 9.21
C PRO A 31 9.78 9.91 7.70
N LEU A 32 10.70 9.38 6.89
CA LEU A 32 10.66 9.40 5.44
C LEU A 32 9.56 8.51 4.84
N ARG A 33 8.87 7.67 5.64
CA ARG A 33 7.91 6.69 5.13
C ARG A 33 6.58 6.73 5.86
N ARG A 34 6.02 7.93 5.96
CA ARG A 34 4.58 8.09 6.22
C ARG A 34 3.85 8.19 4.89
N PHE A 35 2.83 7.35 4.69
CA PHE A 35 1.94 7.48 3.55
C PHE A 35 0.48 7.30 3.95
N VAL A 36 -0.39 7.87 3.15
CA VAL A 36 -1.83 7.84 3.32
C VAL A 36 -2.40 6.92 2.25
N ALA A 37 -3.34 6.07 2.61
CA ALA A 37 -4.03 5.19 1.69
C ALA A 37 -5.55 5.24 1.88
N TYR A 38 -6.27 5.35 0.77
CA TYR A 38 -7.71 5.13 0.71
C TYR A 38 -7.95 3.72 0.23
N ILE A 39 -8.61 2.90 1.07
CA ILE A 39 -8.90 1.50 0.77
C ILE A 39 -10.29 1.43 0.19
N ASP A 40 -10.38 1.02 -1.08
CA ASP A 40 -11.63 0.79 -1.81
C ASP A 40 -12.72 1.86 -1.55
N PRO A 41 -12.47 3.14 -1.90
CA PRO A 41 -13.43 4.21 -1.65
C PRO A 41 -14.74 4.02 -2.43
N GLU A 42 -14.71 3.27 -3.53
CA GLU A 42 -15.89 2.88 -4.30
C GLU A 42 -16.66 1.69 -3.72
N ASN A 43 -16.17 1.07 -2.63
CA ASN A 43 -16.79 -0.06 -1.95
C ASN A 43 -17.11 -1.25 -2.88
N LYS A 44 -16.17 -1.59 -3.76
CA LYS A 44 -16.30 -2.67 -4.75
C LYS A 44 -15.90 -4.04 -4.22
N PHE A 45 -15.02 -4.10 -3.23
CA PHE A 45 -14.40 -5.34 -2.77
C PHE A 45 -15.03 -5.89 -1.49
N ALA A 46 -14.90 -7.20 -1.28
CA ALA A 46 -15.33 -7.84 -0.05
C ALA A 46 -14.45 -7.39 1.13
N ILE A 47 -14.91 -7.69 2.35
CA ILE A 47 -14.24 -7.19 3.56
C ILE A 47 -12.86 -7.83 3.76
N GLU A 48 -12.71 -9.08 3.33
CA GLU A 48 -11.48 -9.86 3.33
C GLU A 48 -10.45 -9.27 2.36
N ASP A 49 -10.91 -8.79 1.20
CA ASP A 49 -10.05 -8.16 0.18
C ASP A 49 -9.55 -6.80 0.64
N LYS A 50 -10.40 -6.02 1.31
CA LYS A 50 -9.96 -4.75 1.94
C LYS A 50 -8.89 -5.01 3.00
N LEU A 51 -9.07 -6.05 3.81
CA LEU A 51 -8.06 -6.46 4.79
C LEU A 51 -6.76 -6.91 4.10
N SER A 52 -6.84 -7.64 2.99
CA SER A 52 -5.66 -8.07 2.25
C SER A 52 -4.91 -6.88 1.62
N GLN A 53 -5.62 -5.86 1.11
CA GLN A 53 -5.02 -4.60 0.66
C GLN A 53 -4.29 -3.86 1.80
N ILE A 54 -4.91 -3.75 2.98
CA ILE A 54 -4.29 -3.15 4.17
C ILE A 54 -3.03 -3.92 4.58
N ASN A 55 -3.09 -5.24 4.55
CA ASN A 55 -1.95 -6.09 4.86
C ASN A 55 -0.78 -5.83 3.90
N THR A 56 -1.03 -5.72 2.59
CA THR A 56 0.01 -5.39 1.61
C THR A 56 0.72 -4.07 1.95
N LEU A 57 -0.02 -3.04 2.35
CA LEU A 57 0.54 -1.73 2.74
C LEU A 57 1.29 -1.78 4.07
N GLN A 58 0.80 -2.56 5.03
CA GLN A 58 1.53 -2.81 6.28
C GLN A 58 2.86 -3.51 6.00
N GLN A 59 2.88 -4.50 5.12
CA GLN A 59 4.10 -5.21 4.74
C GLN A 59 5.05 -4.34 3.95
N LEU A 60 4.56 -3.43 3.12
CA LEU A 60 5.37 -2.39 2.49
C LEU A 60 6.14 -1.58 3.56
N SER A 61 5.46 -1.15 4.63
CA SER A 61 6.07 -0.43 5.77
C SER A 61 7.08 -1.29 6.53
N ASN A 62 6.78 -2.57 6.73
CA ASN A 62 7.65 -3.51 7.45
C ASN A 62 8.93 -3.85 6.67
N VAL A 63 8.82 -4.16 5.37
CA VAL A 63 9.99 -4.38 4.50
C VAL A 63 10.84 -3.12 4.46
N ALA A 64 10.18 -1.97 4.48
CA ALA A 64 10.83 -0.70 4.49
C ALA A 64 11.58 -0.36 5.82
N SER A 65 11.29 -1.01 6.94
CA SER A 65 11.95 -0.71 8.21
C SER A 65 13.27 -1.45 8.42
N TYR A 66 13.60 -2.45 7.59
CA TYR A 66 14.84 -3.22 7.75
C TYR A 66 16.09 -2.33 7.58
N GLY A 67 16.99 -2.40 8.58
CA GLY A 67 18.15 -1.52 8.66
C GLY A 67 19.12 -1.59 7.48
N PHE A 68 19.24 -2.75 6.80
CA PHE A 68 20.10 -2.89 5.61
C PHE A 68 19.51 -2.23 4.36
N LEU A 69 18.19 -2.05 4.32
CA LEU A 69 17.46 -1.42 3.24
C LEU A 69 17.45 0.11 3.41
N LYS A 70 17.43 0.59 4.66
CA LYS A 70 17.33 2.03 4.99
C LYS A 70 18.33 2.92 4.23
N PRO A 71 19.65 2.66 4.22
CA PRO A 71 20.60 3.50 3.47
C PRO A 71 20.31 3.55 1.97
N ARG A 72 19.90 2.41 1.38
CA ARG A 72 19.60 2.31 -0.07
C ARG A 72 18.31 3.02 -0.45
N LEU A 73 17.36 3.10 0.48
CA LEU A 73 16.12 3.84 0.26
C LEU A 73 16.28 5.33 0.51
N GLU A 74 17.22 5.72 1.36
CA GLU A 74 17.62 7.12 1.54
C GLU A 74 18.49 7.61 0.37
N SER A 75 19.34 6.77 -0.19
CA SER A 75 20.16 7.08 -1.38
C SER A 75 19.39 7.00 -2.71
N HIS A 76 18.11 6.62 -2.69
CA HIS A 76 17.28 6.41 -3.88
C HIS A 76 17.79 5.30 -4.82
N ASP A 77 18.64 4.39 -4.34
CA ASP A 77 19.13 3.22 -5.12
C ASP A 77 18.16 2.04 -5.08
N LEU A 78 17.13 2.10 -4.24
CA LEU A 78 16.13 1.06 -4.08
C LEU A 78 14.73 1.64 -3.89
N HIS A 79 13.78 1.04 -4.58
CA HIS A 79 12.36 1.37 -4.47
C HIS A 79 11.55 0.11 -4.17
N ILE A 80 10.56 0.26 -3.30
CA ILE A 80 9.64 -0.83 -2.94
C ILE A 80 8.27 -0.43 -3.46
N HIS A 81 7.65 -1.34 -4.18
CA HIS A 81 6.33 -1.17 -4.76
C HIS A 81 5.36 -2.17 -4.14
N ALA A 82 4.11 -1.75 -3.95
CA ALA A 82 3.04 -2.63 -3.50
C ALA A 82 2.14 -2.97 -4.69
N LEU A 83 2.06 -4.27 -4.99
CA LEU A 83 1.10 -4.83 -5.93
C LEU A 83 0.10 -5.69 -5.15
N TRP A 84 -1.16 -5.61 -5.55
CA TRP A 84 -2.24 -6.42 -5.01
C TRP A 84 -2.93 -7.14 -6.16
N PHE A 85 -3.24 -8.42 -5.99
CA PHE A 85 -3.80 -9.27 -7.04
C PHE A 85 -5.21 -9.69 -6.65
N ASP A 86 -6.18 -9.38 -7.50
CA ASP A 86 -7.55 -9.89 -7.37
C ASP A 86 -7.60 -11.31 -7.94
N ILE A 87 -7.78 -12.31 -7.07
CA ILE A 87 -7.83 -13.72 -7.47
C ILE A 87 -9.13 -14.09 -8.20
N TYR A 88 -10.18 -13.26 -8.10
CA TYR A 88 -11.47 -13.54 -8.72
C TYR A 88 -11.53 -13.03 -10.15
N THR A 89 -11.00 -11.83 -10.40
CA THR A 89 -10.98 -11.25 -11.75
C THR A 89 -9.67 -11.52 -12.50
N GLY A 90 -8.58 -11.79 -11.76
CA GLY A 90 -7.24 -11.91 -12.30
C GLY A 90 -6.53 -10.57 -12.51
N ASP A 91 -7.12 -9.47 -12.03
CA ASP A 91 -6.56 -8.12 -12.21
C ASP A 91 -5.44 -7.83 -11.22
N VAL A 92 -4.41 -7.14 -11.70
CA VAL A 92 -3.32 -6.61 -10.86
C VAL A 92 -3.61 -5.15 -10.54
N TYR A 93 -3.43 -4.76 -9.29
CA TYR A 93 -3.51 -3.38 -8.85
C TYR A 93 -2.16 -2.92 -8.30
N TYR A 94 -1.78 -1.70 -8.65
CA TYR A 94 -0.58 -1.05 -8.15
C TYR A 94 -0.95 0.05 -7.16
N PHE A 95 -0.24 0.14 -6.03
CA PHE A 95 -0.43 1.25 -5.10
C PHE A 95 0.24 2.52 -5.62
N SER A 96 -0.56 3.44 -6.17
CA SER A 96 -0.10 4.76 -6.61
C SER A 96 0.06 5.68 -5.41
N ARG A 97 1.25 6.29 -5.28
CA ARG A 97 1.53 7.28 -4.23
C ARG A 97 0.86 8.61 -4.55
N GLY A 98 0.76 8.95 -5.84
CA GLY A 98 0.03 10.13 -6.31
C GLY A 98 -1.47 10.03 -6.03
N ALA A 99 -2.09 8.90 -6.37
CA ALA A 99 -3.52 8.67 -6.13
C ALA A 99 -3.84 8.23 -4.69
N LYS A 100 -2.84 7.84 -3.90
CA LYS A 100 -2.98 7.34 -2.52
C LYS A 100 -3.91 6.13 -2.42
N ARG A 101 -3.94 5.29 -3.46
CA ARG A 101 -4.84 4.12 -3.53
C ARG A 101 -4.31 3.08 -4.51
N PHE A 102 -4.88 1.89 -4.45
CA PHE A 102 -4.69 0.87 -5.46
C PHE A 102 -5.39 1.29 -6.76
N VAL A 103 -4.65 1.27 -7.86
CA VAL A 103 -5.10 1.58 -9.21
C VAL A 103 -4.89 0.32 -10.06
N PRO A 104 -5.87 -0.12 -10.86
CA PRO A 104 -5.69 -1.28 -11.72
C PRO A 104 -4.53 -1.04 -12.69
N VAL A 105 -3.83 -2.10 -13.05
CA VAL A 105 -2.75 -2.10 -14.05
C VAL A 105 -3.33 -2.64 -15.35
N ASP A 106 -3.71 -1.73 -16.22
CA ASP A 106 -4.28 -1.98 -17.54
C ASP A 106 -3.58 -1.12 -18.62
N GLU A 107 -3.96 -1.28 -19.88
CA GLU A 107 -3.36 -0.56 -21.01
C GLU A 107 -3.53 0.96 -20.90
N SER A 108 -4.55 1.44 -20.17
CA SER A 108 -4.84 2.86 -20.00
C SER A 108 -4.05 3.52 -18.86
N THR A 109 -3.60 2.72 -17.90
CA THR A 109 -2.98 3.16 -16.64
C THR A 109 -1.47 2.89 -16.62
N VAL A 110 -0.99 1.83 -17.30
CA VAL A 110 0.42 1.41 -17.28
C VAL A 110 1.38 2.54 -17.65
N GLY A 111 1.04 3.37 -18.64
CA GLY A 111 1.87 4.52 -19.04
C GLY A 111 2.01 5.54 -17.92
N LYS A 112 0.90 5.92 -17.30
CA LYS A 112 0.86 6.88 -16.17
C LYS A 112 1.60 6.34 -14.95
N LEU A 113 1.42 5.05 -14.65
CA LEU A 113 2.11 4.39 -13.55
C LEU A 113 3.62 4.32 -13.79
N THR A 114 4.04 4.07 -15.04
CA THR A 114 5.46 4.05 -15.42
C THR A 114 6.08 5.44 -15.29
N GLU A 115 5.37 6.48 -15.73
CA GLU A 115 5.78 7.88 -15.55
C GLU A 115 5.85 8.28 -14.08
N GLU A 116 4.87 7.85 -13.26
CA GLU A 116 4.88 8.05 -11.81
C GLU A 116 6.13 7.41 -11.21
N VAL A 117 6.44 6.17 -11.58
CA VAL A 117 7.64 5.48 -11.12
C VAL A 117 8.88 6.30 -11.50
N ARG A 118 9.02 6.71 -12.75
CA ARG A 118 10.16 7.56 -13.17
C ARG A 118 10.23 8.87 -12.37
N ARG A 119 9.11 9.54 -12.11
CA ARG A 119 9.10 10.84 -11.45
C ARG A 119 9.44 10.77 -9.96
N TYR A 120 9.00 9.73 -9.26
CA TYR A 120 9.24 9.59 -7.82
C TYR A 120 10.56 8.88 -7.50
N TYR A 121 11.21 8.30 -8.51
CA TYR A 121 12.31 7.35 -8.32
C TYR A 121 13.47 7.53 -9.34
N SER A 122 13.54 8.67 -10.05
CA SER A 122 14.76 9.14 -10.76
C SER A 122 15.43 10.26 -9.97
#